data_AF-A0A519ZUM7-F1
#
_entry.id   AF-A0A519ZUM7-F1
#
_cell.length_a   1.000
_cell.length_b   1.000
_cell.length_c   1.000
_cell.angle_alpha   90.00
_cell.angle_beta   90.00
_cell.angle_gamma   90.00
#
_symmetry.space_group_name_H-M   'P 1'
#
loop_
_entity.id
_entity.type
_entity.pdbx_description
1 polymer ?
#
loop_
_entity_poly.entity_id
_entity_poly.type
_entity_poly.pdbx_seq_one_letter_code
_entity_poly.pdbx_strand_id
1 'polypeptide(L)'
;MKKILTFLILVSASFLLKAQGPHLSGKVEVVMATGQITCDFVLSNIPDLGKDYQILLNKGFNVKAIKDSLNNTISYDGFYNGKMRGEGLTYIPQNGNDVLQNPKKLHISYTGAFPIYTDTLNFVDFKGLIAFNGKTLRA
;
A
#
# COMPACT_ATOMS: atom_id res chain seq x y z
N MET A 1 29.75 -37.89 -9.84
CA MET A 1 28.92 -37.85 -8.59
C MET A 1 28.77 -36.44 -8.03
N LYS A 2 29.83 -35.68 -7.75
CA LYS A 2 29.73 -34.31 -7.21
C LYS A 2 28.85 -33.37 -8.07
N LYS A 3 29.02 -33.36 -9.40
CA LYS A 3 28.23 -32.52 -10.33
C LYS A 3 26.72 -32.84 -10.32
N ILE A 4 26.36 -34.11 -10.17
CA ILE A 4 24.96 -34.56 -10.10
C ILE A 4 24.34 -34.12 -8.77
N LEU A 5 25.09 -34.24 -7.66
CA LEU A 5 24.65 -33.77 -6.36
C LEU A 5 24.45 -32.25 -6.33
N THR A 6 25.39 -31.49 -6.91
CA THR A 6 25.26 -30.03 -7.04
C THR A 6 24.04 -29.63 -7.87
N PHE A 7 23.78 -30.34 -8.98
CA PHE A 7 22.59 -30.11 -9.81
C PHE A 7 21.29 -30.42 -9.04
N LEU A 8 21.25 -31.52 -8.27
CA LEU A 8 20.09 -31.88 -7.46
C LEU A 8 19.82 -30.85 -6.34
N ILE A 9 20.87 -30.28 -5.74
CA ILE A 9 20.77 -29.22 -4.74
C ILE A 9 20.23 -27.92 -5.35
N LEU A 10 20.71 -27.55 -6.55
CA LEU A 10 20.22 -26.36 -7.27
C LEU A 10 18.75 -26.50 -7.69
N VAL A 11 18.34 -27.68 -8.16
CA VAL A 11 16.95 -27.97 -8.56
C VAL A 11 16.02 -28.04 -7.36
N SER A 12 16.46 -28.57 -6.22
CA SER A 12 15.63 -28.59 -4.99
C SER A 12 15.50 -27.19 -4.37
N ALA A 13 16.54 -26.36 -4.45
CA ALA A 13 16.50 -24.97 -3.97
C ALA A 13 15.52 -24.09 -4.77
N SER A 14 15.33 -24.35 -6.08
CA SER A 14 14.39 -23.56 -6.89
C SER A 14 12.92 -23.82 -6.57
N PHE A 15 12.57 -24.99 -6.02
CA PHE A 15 11.19 -25.28 -5.56
C PHE A 15 10.82 -24.61 -4.23
N LEU A 16 11.82 -24.14 -3.46
CA LEU A 16 11.59 -23.44 -2.18
C LEU A 16 11.34 -21.93 -2.37
N LEU A 17 11.64 -21.38 -3.55
CA LEU A 17 11.42 -19.98 -3.87
C LEU A 17 9.95 -19.76 -4.27
N LYS A 18 9.07 -19.67 -3.28
CA LYS A 18 7.75 -19.06 -3.49
C LYS A 18 7.90 -17.55 -3.38
N ALA A 19 7.73 -16.85 -4.49
CA ALA A 19 7.48 -15.41 -4.45
C ALA A 19 6.16 -15.17 -3.70
N GLN A 20 6.24 -14.93 -2.39
CA GLN A 20 5.07 -14.57 -1.61
C GLN A 20 4.73 -13.12 -1.97
N GLY A 21 3.69 -12.94 -2.79
CA GLY A 21 3.11 -11.63 -2.99
C GLY A 21 2.42 -11.17 -1.70
N PRO A 22 2.58 -9.91 -1.28
CA PRO A 22 1.74 -9.38 -0.20
C PRO A 22 0.26 -9.51 -0.57
N HIS A 23 -0.56 -9.83 0.41
CA HIS A 23 -2.01 -9.99 0.24
C HIS A 23 -2.75 -8.80 0.86
N LEU A 24 -3.55 -8.10 0.06
CA LEU A 24 -4.38 -6.99 0.48
C LEU A 24 -5.84 -7.42 0.52
N SER A 25 -6.54 -7.11 1.62
CA SER A 25 -7.97 -7.37 1.80
C SER A 25 -8.62 -6.22 2.56
N GLY A 26 -9.95 -6.08 2.49
CA GLY A 26 -10.71 -5.10 3.28
C GLY A 26 -11.81 -4.43 2.49
N LYS A 27 -12.18 -3.21 2.89
CA LYS A 27 -13.30 -2.46 2.33
C LYS A 27 -12.84 -1.14 1.72
N VAL A 28 -13.39 -0.82 0.56
CA VAL A 28 -13.36 0.53 -0.02
C VAL A 28 -14.79 1.06 -0.06
N GLU A 29 -14.97 2.27 0.41
CA GLU A 29 -16.22 3.02 0.27
C GLU A 29 -15.97 4.23 -0.61
N VAL A 30 -16.75 4.34 -1.69
CA VAL A 30 -16.64 5.40 -2.68
C VAL A 30 -17.95 6.19 -2.68
N VAL A 31 -17.89 7.44 -2.27
CA VAL A 31 -19.06 8.34 -2.22
C VAL A 31 -18.96 9.33 -3.37
N MET A 32 -19.65 9.01 -4.47
CA MET A 32 -19.60 9.79 -5.71
C MET A 32 -20.01 11.26 -5.52
N ALA A 33 -20.99 11.50 -4.64
CA ALA A 33 -21.53 12.84 -4.38
C ALA A 33 -20.55 13.78 -3.69
N THR A 34 -19.58 13.25 -2.94
CA THR A 34 -18.59 14.03 -2.19
C THR A 34 -17.16 13.83 -2.71
N GLY A 35 -16.97 12.99 -3.73
CA GLY A 35 -15.65 12.64 -4.26
C GLY A 35 -14.78 11.91 -3.23
N GLN A 36 -15.39 11.32 -2.20
CA GLN A 36 -14.68 10.74 -1.08
C GLN A 36 -14.41 9.25 -1.32
N ILE A 37 -13.19 8.83 -1.02
CA ILE A 37 -12.79 7.43 -0.97
C ILE A 37 -12.27 7.13 0.43
N THR A 38 -12.88 6.16 1.10
CA THR A 38 -12.45 5.70 2.42
C THR A 38 -12.07 4.23 2.33
N CYS A 39 -10.85 3.91 2.76
CA CYS A 39 -10.31 2.56 2.74
C CYS A 39 -10.04 2.08 4.16
N ASP A 40 -10.37 0.83 4.42
CA ASP A 40 -9.96 0.08 5.61
C ASP A 40 -9.42 -1.26 5.15
N PHE A 41 -8.09 -1.41 5.22
CA PHE A 41 -7.38 -2.53 4.62
C PHE A 41 -6.51 -3.28 5.62
N VAL A 42 -6.41 -4.58 5.38
CA VAL A 42 -5.44 -5.48 6.00
C VAL A 42 -4.45 -5.92 4.92
N LEU A 43 -3.21 -5.49 5.07
CA LEU A 43 -2.05 -5.98 4.33
C LEU A 43 -1.45 -7.14 5.12
N SER A 44 -1.39 -8.32 4.53
CA SER A 44 -0.89 -9.56 5.13
C SER A 44 0.09 -10.24 4.19
N ASN A 45 0.72 -11.34 4.63
CA ASN A 45 1.72 -12.05 3.81
C ASN A 45 2.85 -11.12 3.31
N ILE A 46 3.19 -10.09 4.11
CA ILE A 46 4.25 -9.15 3.77
C ILE A 46 5.57 -9.94 3.76
N PRO A 47 6.34 -9.91 2.65
CA PRO A 47 7.64 -10.58 2.57
C PRO A 47 8.57 -10.14 3.69
N ASP A 48 9.58 -10.95 3.98
CA ASP A 48 10.63 -10.54 4.91
C ASP A 48 11.54 -9.50 4.26
N LEU A 49 11.15 -8.23 4.41
CA LEU A 49 11.88 -7.08 3.88
C LEU A 49 12.79 -6.46 4.94
N GLY A 50 12.90 -7.04 6.14
CA GLY A 50 13.58 -6.41 7.26
C GLY A 50 13.03 -5.00 7.54
N LYS A 51 13.88 -3.98 7.34
CA LYS A 51 13.51 -2.55 7.44
C LYS A 51 13.37 -1.87 6.07
N ASP A 52 13.61 -2.59 4.98
CA ASP A 52 13.69 -2.04 3.63
C ASP A 52 12.31 -2.08 2.95
N TYR A 53 11.33 -1.41 3.56
CA TYR A 53 10.00 -1.29 2.99
C TYR A 53 9.38 0.08 3.25
N GLN A 54 8.41 0.41 2.40
CA GLN A 54 7.62 1.62 2.49
C GLN A 54 6.23 1.33 1.97
N ILE A 55 5.24 2.01 2.52
CA ILE A 55 3.86 1.96 2.06
C ILE A 55 3.67 3.14 1.12
N LEU A 56 3.20 2.89 -0.09
CA LEU A 56 2.85 3.93 -1.06
C LEU A 56 1.34 4.06 -1.13
N LEU A 57 0.83 5.26 -0.89
CA LEU A 57 -0.56 5.61 -1.19
C LEU A 57 -0.57 6.72 -2.23
N ASN A 58 -1.55 6.72 -3.14
CA ASN A 58 -1.71 7.80 -4.10
C ASN A 58 -1.83 9.16 -3.37
N LYS A 59 -1.29 10.22 -3.98
CA LYS A 59 -1.43 11.58 -3.44
C LYS A 59 -2.91 11.94 -3.25
N GLY A 60 -3.21 12.67 -2.18
CA GLY A 60 -4.57 13.08 -1.81
C GLY A 60 -5.23 12.17 -0.78
N PHE A 61 -4.68 10.98 -0.53
CA PHE A 61 -5.05 10.15 0.62
C PHE A 61 -4.28 10.58 1.87
N ASN A 62 -5.01 10.69 2.97
CA ASN A 62 -4.47 10.90 4.31
C ASN A 62 -4.70 9.65 5.15
N VAL A 63 -3.64 9.19 5.81
CA VAL A 63 -3.71 8.05 6.73
C VAL A 63 -4.39 8.47 8.03
N LYS A 64 -5.45 7.76 8.41
CA LYS A 64 -6.11 7.90 9.71
C LYS A 64 -5.34 7.14 10.79
N ALA A 65 -4.95 5.90 10.50
CA ALA A 65 -4.16 5.06 11.40
C ALA A 65 -3.47 3.93 10.64
N ILE A 66 -2.31 3.53 11.16
CA ILE A 66 -1.67 2.24 10.88
C ILE A 66 -1.68 1.46 12.18
N LYS A 67 -2.03 0.18 12.13
CA LYS A 67 -2.01 -0.73 13.27
C LYS A 67 -1.25 -2.01 12.97
N ASP A 68 -0.65 -2.58 14.01
CA ASP A 68 0.04 -3.87 13.95
C ASP A 68 -0.93 -5.07 13.93
N SER A 69 -0.37 -6.28 13.98
CA SER A 69 -1.14 -7.53 14.02
C SER A 69 -1.96 -7.72 15.29
N LEU A 70 -1.62 -7.03 16.37
CA LEU A 70 -2.30 -7.01 17.66
C LEU A 70 -3.33 -5.87 17.75
N ASN A 71 -3.55 -5.13 16.65
CA ASN A 71 -4.47 -4.00 16.54
C ASN A 71 -4.05 -2.77 17.38
N ASN A 72 -2.78 -2.67 17.78
CA ASN A 72 -2.23 -1.47 18.39
C ASN A 72 -1.94 -0.43 17.33
N THR A 73 -2.32 0.83 17.56
CA THR A 73 -1.93 1.94 16.70
C THR A 73 -0.42 2.18 16.82
N ILE A 74 0.26 2.23 15.68
CA ILE A 74 1.70 2.45 15.61
C ILE A 74 2.00 3.83 14.99
N SER A 75 3.12 4.42 15.40
CA SER A 75 3.64 5.62 14.75
C SER A 75 4.12 5.31 13.34
N TYR A 76 4.15 6.34 12.50
CA TYR A 76 4.68 6.24 11.13
C TYR A 76 5.27 7.58 10.69
N ASP A 77 6.30 7.53 9.86
CA ASP A 77 6.83 8.70 9.17
C ASP A 77 6.00 9.00 7.90
N GLY A 78 5.99 10.26 7.47
CA GLY A 78 5.27 10.73 6.28
C GLY A 78 3.88 11.33 6.54
N PHE A 79 3.48 11.47 7.81
CA PHE A 79 2.16 11.96 8.24
C PHE A 79 1.68 13.26 7.55
N TYR A 80 2.54 14.27 7.43
CA TYR A 80 2.28 15.51 6.65
C TYR A 80 3.43 15.92 5.74
N ASN A 81 4.54 15.17 5.74
CA ASN A 81 5.73 15.44 4.93
C ASN A 81 6.24 14.16 4.23
N GLY A 82 5.30 13.31 3.81
CA GLY A 82 5.63 12.11 3.04
C GLY A 82 6.44 12.48 1.80
N LYS A 83 7.57 11.81 1.59
CA LYS A 83 8.36 11.99 0.37
C LYS A 83 7.52 11.51 -0.81
N MET A 84 7.48 12.30 -1.89
CA MET A 84 6.84 11.86 -3.13
C MET A 84 7.72 10.82 -3.82
N ARG A 85 7.11 9.72 -4.28
CA ARG A 85 7.74 8.72 -5.15
C ARG A 85 6.79 8.41 -6.29
N GLY A 86 7.08 8.96 -7.47
CA GLY A 86 6.10 9.02 -8.56
C GLY A 86 4.89 9.84 -8.11
N GLU A 87 3.71 9.26 -8.24
CA GLU A 87 2.41 9.89 -7.92
C GLU A 87 1.89 9.53 -6.52
N GLY A 88 2.69 8.80 -5.73
CA GLY A 88 2.37 8.40 -4.37
C GLY A 88 3.18 9.13 -3.29
N LEU A 89 2.65 9.11 -2.08
CA LEU A 89 3.33 9.50 -0.85
C LEU A 89 3.85 8.26 -0.12
N THR A 90 5.06 8.35 0.42
CA THR A 90 5.68 7.30 1.21
C THR A 90 5.31 7.40 2.68
N TYR A 91 4.89 6.28 3.27
CA TYR A 91 4.68 6.12 4.70
C TYR A 91 5.53 4.97 5.23
N ILE A 92 6.18 5.18 6.38
CA ILE A 92 7.09 4.18 6.96
C ILE A 92 6.68 3.92 8.41
N PRO A 93 6.08 2.76 8.71
CA PRO A 93 5.75 2.37 10.08
C PRO A 93 6.99 2.36 10.98
N GLN A 94 6.84 2.85 12.20
CA GLN A 94 7.93 3.03 13.17
C GLN A 94 7.73 2.17 14.41
N ASN A 95 8.82 1.81 15.05
CA ASN A 95 8.92 1.29 16.42
C ASN A 95 9.83 2.24 17.22
N GLY A 96 9.22 3.20 17.92
CA GLY A 96 9.97 4.30 18.52
C GLY A 96 10.58 5.22 17.45
N ASN A 97 11.91 5.36 17.46
CA ASN A 97 12.67 6.19 16.52
C ASN A 97 13.27 5.41 15.34
N ASP A 98 12.83 4.16 15.13
CA ASP A 98 13.38 3.24 14.15
C ASP A 98 12.27 2.63 13.30
N VAL A 99 12.60 2.13 12.12
CA VAL A 99 11.63 1.47 11.23
C VAL A 99 11.13 0.18 11.87
N LEU A 100 9.82 -0.02 11.87
CA LEU A 100 9.20 -1.25 12.37
C LEU A 100 9.66 -2.42 11.51
N GLN A 101 10.48 -3.30 12.05
CA GLN A 101 11.01 -4.44 11.30
C GLN A 101 9.91 -5.43 10.95
N ASN A 102 9.75 -5.72 9.66
CA ASN A 102 9.02 -6.87 9.14
C ASN A 102 7.64 -7.10 9.81
N PRO A 103 6.68 -6.17 9.63
CA PRO A 103 5.44 -6.15 10.40
C PRO A 103 4.57 -7.40 10.21
N LYS A 104 4.82 -8.20 9.15
CA LYS A 104 4.04 -9.38 8.68
C LYS A 104 2.59 -9.09 8.29
N LYS A 105 1.92 -8.23 9.05
CA LYS A 105 0.55 -7.78 8.88
C LYS A 105 0.43 -6.33 9.35
N LEU A 106 -0.28 -5.52 8.57
CA LEU A 106 -0.65 -4.15 8.94
C LEU A 106 -2.13 -3.94 8.65
N HIS A 107 -2.81 -3.21 9.53
CA HIS A 107 -4.13 -2.66 9.27
C HIS A 107 -3.98 -1.17 8.98
N ILE A 108 -4.51 -0.69 7.86
CA ILE A 108 -4.30 0.68 7.39
C ILE A 108 -5.67 1.25 7.03
N SER A 109 -6.05 2.33 7.72
CA SER A 109 -7.26 3.08 7.40
C SER A 109 -6.86 4.46 6.87
N TYR A 110 -7.42 4.87 5.74
CA TYR A 110 -7.09 6.14 5.10
C TYR A 110 -8.25 6.66 4.25
N THR A 111 -8.28 7.98 4.06
CA THR A 111 -9.36 8.67 3.34
C THR A 111 -8.79 9.76 2.45
N GLY A 112 -9.39 9.92 1.28
CA GLY A 112 -9.10 11.03 0.36
C GLY A 112 -10.41 11.65 -0.13
N ALA A 113 -10.35 12.94 -0.47
CA ALA A 113 -11.42 13.66 -1.13
C ALA A 113 -10.85 14.25 -2.42
N PHE A 114 -11.51 13.97 -3.54
CA PHE A 114 -11.02 14.25 -4.87
C PHE A 114 -12.03 15.07 -5.66
N PRO A 115 -11.58 15.85 -6.66
CA PRO A 115 -12.46 16.73 -7.40
C PRO A 115 -13.54 15.98 -8.17
N ILE A 116 -14.71 16.62 -8.29
CA ILE A 116 -15.85 16.17 -9.09
C ILE A 116 -15.99 17.12 -10.27
N TYR A 117 -15.82 16.61 -11.49
CA TYR A 117 -15.98 17.35 -12.74
C TYR A 117 -17.19 16.82 -13.50
N THR A 118 -18.33 17.51 -13.40
CA THR A 118 -19.58 17.12 -14.06
C THR A 118 -19.70 17.67 -15.49
N ASP A 119 -19.11 18.83 -15.75
CA ASP A 119 -19.37 19.61 -16.97
C ASP A 119 -18.18 19.61 -17.94
N THR A 120 -17.04 19.12 -17.50
CA THR A 120 -15.82 19.00 -18.28
C THR A 120 -15.25 17.59 -18.15
N LEU A 121 -15.07 16.92 -19.28
CA LEU A 121 -14.27 15.70 -19.31
C LEU A 121 -12.84 16.08 -18.93
N ASN A 122 -12.33 15.54 -17.82
CA ASN A 122 -10.89 15.54 -17.59
C ASN A 122 -10.23 14.90 -18.81
N PHE A 123 -9.36 15.66 -19.47
CA PHE A 123 -8.83 15.36 -20.81
C PHE A 123 -7.99 14.07 -20.84
N VAL A 124 -7.45 13.62 -19.69
CA VAL A 124 -6.55 12.46 -19.59
C VAL A 124 -6.81 11.67 -18.31
N ASP A 125 -6.89 10.34 -18.45
CA ASP A 125 -6.72 9.41 -17.34
C ASP A 125 -5.22 9.27 -17.06
N PHE A 126 -4.78 9.82 -15.94
CA PHE A 126 -3.39 9.70 -15.52
C PHE A 126 -3.32 9.03 -14.15
N LYS A 127 -2.41 8.06 -14.06
CA LYS A 127 -2.20 7.25 -12.85
C LYS A 127 -1.98 8.18 -11.66
N GLY A 128 -2.78 8.03 -10.62
CA GLY A 128 -2.62 8.83 -9.41
C GLY A 128 -3.30 10.21 -9.42
N LEU A 129 -3.95 10.60 -10.51
CA LEU A 129 -4.88 11.73 -10.54
C LEU A 129 -6.31 11.19 -10.48
N ILE A 130 -6.85 11.13 -9.25
CA ILE A 130 -8.20 10.62 -9.02
C ILE A 130 -9.21 11.74 -9.21
N ALA A 131 -10.25 11.47 -9.99
CA ALA A 131 -11.37 12.39 -10.18
C ALA A 131 -12.69 11.65 -10.40
N PHE A 132 -13.77 12.36 -10.11
CA PHE A 132 -15.15 11.89 -10.21
C PHE A 132 -15.90 12.68 -11.28
N ASN A 133 -16.94 12.11 -11.88
CA ASN A 133 -17.86 12.83 -12.77
C ASN A 133 -19.34 12.63 -12.40
N GLY A 134 -19.61 12.15 -11.17
CA GLY A 134 -20.95 11.79 -10.70
C GLY A 134 -21.46 10.42 -11.15
N LYS A 135 -20.82 9.76 -12.13
CA LYS A 135 -21.18 8.40 -12.60
C LYS A 135 -20.04 7.40 -12.45
N THR A 136 -18.81 7.81 -12.73
CA THR A 136 -17.61 6.99 -12.70
C THR A 136 -16.49 7.69 -11.94
N LEU A 137 -15.59 6.86 -11.41
CA LEU A 137 -14.29 7.25 -10.87
C LEU A 137 -13.23 6.96 -11.92
N ARG A 138 -12.28 7.87 -12.09
CA ARG A 138 -11.13 7.74 -13.00
C ARG A 138 -9.83 7.90 -12.20
N ALA A 139 -8.83 7.04 -12.43
CA ALA A 139 -7.59 6.96 -11.64
C ALA A 139 -6.47 6.19 -12.36
#